data_AF-A0A0U1DJ59-F1
#
_entry.id   AF-A0A0U1DJ59-F1
#
_cell.length_a   1.000
_cell.length_b   1.000
_cell.length_c   1.000
_cell.angle_alpha   90.00
_cell.angle_beta   90.00
_cell.angle_gamma   90.00
#
_symmetry.space_group_name_H-M   'P 1'
#
loop_
_entity.id
_entity.type
_entity.pdbx_description
1 polymer ?
#
loop_
_entity_poly.entity_id
_entity_poly.type
_entity_poly.pdbx_seq_one_letter_code
_entity_poly.pdbx_strand_id
1 'polypeptide(L)' 'MKIRSDLEGVVYVHTAGGGVACLKAGDTVPDGVEVGDHLTEKTTESKESDGAGDKPRRGRPPRSAPVD' A
#
# COMPACT_ATOMS: atom_id res chain seq x y z
N MET A 1 5.03 -13.70 7.29
CA MET A 1 4.00 -13.41 6.25
C MET A 1 4.20 -14.31 5.03
N LYS A 2 3.12 -14.62 4.30
CA LYS A 2 3.18 -15.36 3.03
C LYS A 2 2.46 -14.59 1.92
N ILE A 3 2.92 -14.76 0.68
CA ILE A 3 2.27 -14.20 -0.50
C ILE A 3 1.00 -14.98 -0.80
N ARG A 4 -0.06 -14.26 -1.17
CA ARG A 4 -1.34 -14.85 -1.56
C ARG A 4 -1.18 -15.93 -2.61
N SER A 5 -1.74 -17.10 -2.31
CA SER A 5 -1.69 -18.28 -3.17
C SER A 5 -2.53 -18.12 -4.46
N ASP A 6 -3.44 -17.14 -4.49
CA ASP A 6 -4.33 -16.85 -5.62
C ASP A 6 -3.80 -15.78 -6.59
N LEU A 7 -2.58 -15.28 -6.40
CA LEU A 7 -1.95 -14.34 -7.31
C LEU A 7 -1.38 -15.04 -8.56
N GLU A 8 -1.69 -14.53 -9.74
CA GLU A 8 -1.00 -14.93 -10.98
C GLU A 8 0.20 -14.00 -11.25
N GLY A 9 1.40 -14.59 -11.32
CA GLY A 9 2.63 -13.88 -11.68
C GLY A 9 3.73 -13.95 -10.62
N VAL A 10 4.65 -12.99 -10.69
CA VAL A 10 5.77 -12.83 -9.75
C VAL A 10 5.69 -11.47 -9.07
N VAL A 11 5.94 -11.46 -7.77
CA VAL A 11 5.99 -10.25 -6.94
C VAL A 11 7.44 -9.86 -6.78
N TYR A 12 7.77 -8.61 -7.11
CA TYR A 12 9.08 -8.03 -6.86
C TYR A 12 9.05 -7.23 -5.57
N VAL A 13 9.91 -7.59 -4.62
CA VAL A 13 9.98 -6.93 -3.33
C VAL A 13 11.38 -6.38 -3.10
N HIS A 14 11.45 -5.19 -2.49
CA HIS A 14 12.72 -4.55 -2.17
C HIS A 14 13.13 -4.95 -0.74
N THR A 15 14.35 -5.44 -0.60
CA THR A 15 14.93 -5.76 0.70
C THR A 15 15.65 -4.55 1.28
N ALA A 16 15.80 -4.51 2.60
CA ALA A 16 16.52 -3.44 3.30
C ALA A 16 17.98 -3.26 2.82
N GLY A 17 18.58 -4.29 2.22
CA GLY A 17 19.92 -4.24 1.63
C GLY A 17 19.98 -3.67 0.21
N GLY A 18 18.87 -3.15 -0.33
CA GLY A 18 18.78 -2.65 -1.71
C GLY A 18 18.67 -3.74 -2.78
N GLY A 19 18.47 -4.99 -2.37
CA GLY A 19 18.22 -6.11 -3.28
C GLY A 19 16.76 -6.19 -3.69
N VAL A 20 16.49 -6.77 -4.86
CA VAL A 20 15.13 -7.12 -5.28
C VAL A 20 14.98 -8.63 -5.23
N ALA A 21 13.99 -9.12 -4.51
CA ALA A 21 13.63 -10.53 -4.46
C ALA A 21 12.34 -10.79 -5.26
N CYS A 22 12.32 -11.93 -5.96
CA CYS A 22 11.18 -12.37 -6.75
C CYS A 22 10.45 -13.46 -5.96
N LEU A 23 9.22 -13.21 -5.55
CA LEU A 23 8.39 -14.17 -4.82
C LEU A 23 7.22 -14.62 -5.70
N LYS A 24 6.85 -15.89 -5.59
CA LYS A 24 5.66 -16.45 -6.24
C LYS A 24 4.49 -16.57 -5.26
N ALA A 25 3.32 -16.85 -5.80
CA ALA A 25 2.15 -17.21 -4.99
C ALA A 25 2.48 -18.39 -4.06
N GLY A 26 2.15 -18.24 -2.78
CA GLY A 26 2.46 -19.23 -1.74
C GLY A 26 3.88 -19.18 -1.18
N ASP A 27 4.78 -18.32 -1.72
CA ASP A 27 6.11 -18.15 -1.14
C ASP A 27 6.07 -17.38 0.19
N THR A 28 7.09 -17.63 1.01
CA THR A 28 7.28 -16.95 2.29
C THR A 28 8.01 -15.64 2.09
N VAL A 29 7.46 -14.56 2.66
CA VAL A 29 8.06 -13.22 2.61
C VAL A 29 9.25 -13.19 3.57
N PRO A 30 10.45 -12.75 3.13
CA PRO A 30 11.60 -12.59 4.02
C PRO A 30 11.37 -11.50 5.06
N ASP A 31 11.92 -11.68 6.27
CA ASP A 31 11.88 -10.67 7.31
C ASP A 31 12.61 -9.38 6.88
N GLY A 32 12.01 -8.23 7.19
CA GLY A 32 12.54 -6.92 6.82
C GLY A 32 12.17 -6.45 5.41
N VAL A 33 11.25 -7.15 4.74
CA VAL A 33 10.66 -6.72 3.47
C VAL A 33 9.28 -6.10 3.73
N GLU A 34 9.05 -4.88 3.23
CA GLU A 34 7.71 -4.30 3.22
C GLU A 34 6.93 -4.78 1.99
N VAL A 35 5.83 -5.48 2.26
CA VAL A 35 4.88 -5.94 1.24
C VAL A 35 3.51 -5.38 1.61
N GLY A 36 2.81 -4.79 0.64
CA GLY A 36 1.47 -4.25 0.89
C GLY A 36 0.46 -5.36 1.18
N ASP A 37 -0.53 -5.07 2.03
CA ASP A 37 -1.57 -6.01 2.49
C ASP A 37 -2.39 -6.67 1.38
N HIS A 38 -2.38 -6.07 0.19
CA HIS A 38 -3.06 -6.61 -0.98
C HIS A 38 -2.35 -7.83 -1.60
N LEU A 39 -1.06 -8.03 -1.29
CA LEU A 39 -0.22 -9.11 -1.82
C LEU A 39 0.02 -10.25 -0.81
N THR A 40 -0.20 -10.01 0.47
CA THR A 40 -0.03 -11.01 1.53
C THR A 40 -1.35 -11.68 1.90
N GLU A 41 -1.29 -12.95 2.32
CA GLU A 41 -2.47 -13.60 2.88
C GLU A 41 -2.90 -12.83 4.12
N LYS A 42 -4.20 -12.52 4.22
CA LYS A 42 -4.82 -11.72 5.29
C LYS A 42 -4.80 -12.48 6.62
N THR A 43 -3.61 -12.81 7.11
CA THR A 43 -3.37 -13.11 8.52
C THR A 43 -3.44 -11.77 9.22
N THR A 44 -4.33 -11.67 10.19
CA THR A 44 -4.56 -10.52 11.06
C THR A 44 -3.28 -10.11 11.79
N GLU A 45 -2.36 -9.45 11.10
CA GLU A 45 -1.28 -8.69 11.71
C GLU A 45 -1.41 -7.27 11.17
N SER A 46 -2.30 -6.54 11.85
CA SER A 46 -2.65 -5.16 11.60
C SER A 46 -1.40 -4.29 11.65
N LYS A 47 -0.83 -3.95 10.49
CA LYS A 47 -0.08 -2.71 10.35
C LYS A 47 -1.08 -1.67 9.87
N GLU A 48 -1.53 -0.84 10.80
CA GLU A 48 -2.38 0.32 10.52
C GLU A 48 -1.76 1.14 9.38
N SER A 49 -2.27 0.99 8.17
CA SER A 49 -2.18 2.06 7.18
C SER A 49 -3.32 3.01 7.48
N ASP A 50 -3.03 3.96 8.38
CA ASP A 50 -3.88 5.10 8.66
C ASP A 50 -4.32 5.78 7.36
N GLY A 51 -5.58 5.53 7.04
CA GLY A 51 -6.58 6.54 6.72
C GLY A 51 -6.10 7.83 6.07
N ALA A 52 -6.43 7.97 4.79
CA ALA A 52 -7.20 9.09 4.29
C ALA A 52 -6.96 10.46 4.98
N GLY A 53 -5.92 11.16 4.55
CA GLY A 53 -5.83 12.60 4.72
C GLY A 53 -6.48 13.34 3.54
N ASP A 54 -7.78 13.15 3.28
CA ASP A 54 -8.55 14.09 2.44
C ASP A 54 -8.65 15.40 3.21
N LYS A 55 -7.59 16.22 3.11
CA LYS A 55 -7.61 17.56 3.70
C LYS A 55 -8.65 18.34 2.92
N PRO A 56 -9.72 18.87 3.54
CA PRO A 56 -10.61 19.77 2.83
C PRO A 56 -9.76 20.94 2.35
N ARG A 57 -9.75 21.17 1.02
CA ARG A 57 -9.06 22.29 0.38
C ARG A 57 -9.67 23.60 0.90
N ARG A 58 -9.18 24.05 2.06
CA ARG A 58 -9.38 25.42 2.57
C ARG A 58 -8.68 26.34 1.56
N GLY A 59 -9.45 26.94 0.66
CA GLY A 59 -8.85 27.89 -0.28
C GLY A 59 -9.65 28.26 -1.52
N ARG A 60 -10.97 28.03 -1.59
CA ARG A 60 -11.79 28.74 -2.58
C ARG A 60 -12.71 29.70 -1.85
N PRO A 61 -12.42 31.01 -1.79
CA PRO A 61 -13.44 31.96 -1.40
C PRO A 61 -14.62 31.80 -2.37
N PRO A 62 -15.88 31.82 -1.90
CA PRO A 62 -17.02 31.85 -2.80
C PRO A 62 -16.85 33.08 -3.71
N ARG A 63 -17.06 32.88 -5.02
CA ARG A 63 -17.13 33.98 -5.98
C ARG A 63 -18.12 35.01 -5.43
N SER A 64 -17.63 36.19 -5.06
CA SER A 64 -18.48 37.35 -4.86
C SER A 64 -19.30 37.53 -6.14
N ALA A 65 -20.62 37.49 -5.97
CA ALA A 65 -21.62 37.74 -7.01
C ALA A 65 -21.48 39.18 -7.55
N PRO A 66 -21.99 39.46 -8.77
CA PRO A 66 -21.84 40.78 -9.40
C PRO A 66 -22.64 41.83 -8.63
N VAL A 67 -22.06 43.02 -8.49
CA VAL A 67 -22.78 44.22 -8.03
C VAL A 67 -22.65 45.25 -9.16
N ASP A 68 -23.81 45.58 -9.73
CA ASP A 68 -24.15 46.56 -10.79
C ASP A 68 -23.02 47.19 -11.62
#